data_AF-A0A523RLQ4-F1
#
_entry.id   AF-A0A523RLQ4-F1
#
_cell.length_a   1.000
_cell.length_b   1.000
_cell.length_c   1.000
_cell.angle_alpha   90.00
_cell.angle_beta   90.00
_cell.angle_gamma   90.00
#
_symmetry.space_group_name_H-M   'P 1'
#
loop_
_entity.id
_entity.type
_entity.pdbx_description
1 polymer ?
#
loop_
_entity_poly.entity_id
_entity_poly.type
_entity_poly.pdbx_seq_one_letter_code
_entity_poly.pdbx_strand_id
1 'polypeptide(L)'
;MNTDVGRMKAEYTFICPIHGPQERSIPAYYHTVVTGLQGNVNSSKSILDSLSCPKCGEVFVVHEIAEKKGVLAIKAKCSNGHKELRHIPKIADESVLKTVVKRLIHCDECGLPCQVLETQPKGNKARVELACPAHGKTKKELPAEYAWMFESIVEAMSEGSIVRSMLNCRDCGNPLSIKNIELDKMKYKLKCSCKNGHGVDLSQPVDLDEEAIDSIVNGVLKCNKCELVTDIIESETKVSGNNVELKLVCPVHGDFKKGVVVGIYKHLEERDKHIDRLPSTEESLKCEKCTSPLTIRGSKVRDDIVELKMECRNGHGAERLLHIGAVEPVIERFYGQLYECHKCHNPLRLSLIQEEGDNSEVVLTCDNHGESKVEIPNEHAAAARDAYISTKSMSDLEKILETRLQTERAAEYQMDADAEVQEMLDIVNDVIEQQSVKFIGEKSGTKNGEESWYYGKALSGTEYVVIGSVSKENLTMRISVASDDENKMELLLSEMRDNLREVLLKLQAKTGDIAPKKIECAECGAALPKRALPGETITCDHCGTTLHWS
;
A
#
# COMPACT_ATOMS: atom_id res chain seq x y z
N MET A 1 -40.37 60.79 -46.03
CA MET A 1 -39.09 61.05 -45.34
C MET A 1 -38.39 59.71 -45.16
N ASN A 2 -37.39 59.45 -46.00
CA ASN A 2 -36.42 58.37 -45.80
C ASN A 2 -35.56 58.74 -44.60
N THR A 3 -35.49 57.89 -43.59
CA THR A 3 -34.43 57.93 -42.60
C THR A 3 -33.68 56.60 -42.61
N ASP A 4 -32.38 56.73 -42.87
CA ASP A 4 -31.33 55.73 -43.04
C ASP A 4 -31.10 54.83 -41.79
N VAL A 5 -32.10 54.09 -41.33
CA VAL A 5 -31.95 53.22 -40.14
C VAL A 5 -31.27 51.87 -40.46
N GLY A 6 -31.03 51.57 -41.74
CA GLY A 6 -30.57 50.24 -42.19
C GLY A 6 -29.08 50.09 -42.55
N ARG A 7 -28.23 51.12 -42.43
CA ARG A 7 -26.88 51.10 -43.02
C ARG A 7 -25.70 51.07 -42.06
N MET A 8 -25.90 51.18 -40.75
CA MET A 8 -24.78 51.04 -39.81
C MET A 8 -24.50 49.55 -39.56
N LYS A 9 -23.32 49.10 -40.00
CA LYS A 9 -22.76 47.79 -39.66
C LYS A 9 -21.90 47.95 -38.41
N ALA A 10 -22.06 47.05 -37.46
CA ALA A 10 -21.12 46.90 -36.36
C ALA A 10 -20.06 45.87 -36.77
N GLU A 11 -18.79 46.25 -36.66
CA GLU A 11 -17.65 45.38 -36.93
C GLU A 11 -17.15 44.75 -35.65
N TYR A 12 -16.92 43.43 -35.68
CA TYR A 12 -16.43 42.64 -34.57
C TYR A 12 -15.24 41.80 -35.02
N THR A 13 -14.25 41.68 -34.14
CA THR A 13 -13.15 40.74 -34.33
C THR A 13 -13.29 39.60 -33.32
N PHE A 14 -13.65 38.42 -33.81
CA PHE A 14 -13.72 37.20 -32.99
C PHE A 14 -12.38 36.47 -33.05
N ILE A 15 -11.92 35.89 -31.96
CA ILE A 15 -10.68 35.09 -31.97
C ILE A 15 -11.08 33.62 -32.00
N CYS A 16 -10.85 32.97 -33.13
CA CYS A 16 -10.98 31.52 -33.26
C CYS A 16 -9.67 30.86 -32.80
N PRO A 17 -9.71 29.87 -31.88
CA PRO A 17 -8.50 29.20 -31.42
C PRO A 17 -7.68 28.52 -32.52
N ILE A 18 -8.31 28.15 -33.63
CA ILE A 18 -7.68 27.51 -34.78
C ILE A 18 -7.30 28.55 -35.83
N HIS A 19 -8.23 29.41 -36.26
CA HIS A 19 -8.07 30.30 -37.41
C HIS A 19 -7.58 31.72 -37.06
N GLY A 20 -7.48 32.07 -35.77
CA GLY A 20 -7.04 33.39 -35.33
C GLY A 20 -8.15 34.45 -35.39
N PRO A 21 -7.78 35.74 -35.49
CA PRO A 21 -8.74 36.84 -35.63
C PRO A 21 -9.64 36.65 -36.86
N GLN A 22 -10.95 36.79 -36.66
CA GLN A 22 -12.00 36.64 -37.66
C GLN A 22 -12.86 37.90 -37.62
N GLU A 23 -12.70 38.76 -38.61
CA GLU A 23 -13.52 39.96 -38.78
C GLU A 23 -14.92 39.56 -39.24
N ARG A 24 -15.94 40.06 -38.54
CA ARG A 24 -17.35 39.86 -38.88
C ARG A 24 -18.09 41.17 -38.80
N SER A 25 -18.81 41.52 -39.87
CA SER A 25 -19.73 42.64 -39.86
C SER A 25 -21.16 42.14 -39.64
N ILE A 26 -21.84 42.66 -38.63
CA ILE A 26 -23.26 42.37 -38.42
C ILE A 26 -24.08 43.67 -38.49
N PRO A 27 -25.37 43.60 -38.83
CA PRO A 27 -26.26 44.74 -38.69
C PRO A 27 -26.25 45.30 -37.27
N ALA A 28 -26.16 46.63 -37.10
CA ALA A 28 -26.02 47.27 -35.78
C ALA A 28 -27.15 46.94 -34.79
N TYR A 29 -28.36 46.61 -35.27
CA TYR A 29 -29.47 46.23 -34.40
C TYR A 29 -29.26 44.89 -33.66
N TYR A 30 -28.30 44.05 -34.10
CA TYR A 30 -27.89 42.84 -33.35
C TYR A 30 -26.79 43.11 -32.32
N HIS A 31 -26.28 44.34 -32.21
CA HIS A 31 -25.13 44.66 -31.36
C HIS A 31 -25.35 44.21 -29.91
N THR A 32 -26.47 44.62 -29.31
CA THR A 32 -26.83 44.32 -27.92
C THR A 32 -27.00 42.82 -27.67
N VAL A 33 -27.51 42.06 -28.66
CA VAL A 33 -27.67 40.61 -28.55
C VAL A 33 -26.31 39.92 -28.59
N VAL A 34 -25.43 40.34 -29.50
CA VAL A 34 -24.08 39.77 -29.61
C VAL A 34 -23.24 40.10 -28.38
N THR A 35 -23.27 41.33 -27.88
CA THR A 35 -22.56 41.69 -26.64
C THR A 35 -23.16 41.00 -25.41
N GLY A 36 -24.48 40.82 -25.34
CA GLY A 36 -25.14 40.04 -24.29
C GLY A 36 -24.78 38.55 -24.32
N LEU A 37 -24.63 37.95 -25.50
CA LEU A 37 -24.24 36.55 -25.65
C LEU A 37 -22.74 36.32 -25.39
N GLN A 38 -21.88 37.32 -25.59
CA GLN A 38 -20.44 37.21 -25.30
C GLN A 38 -20.16 36.78 -23.85
N GLY A 39 -20.98 37.21 -22.88
CA GLY A 39 -20.84 36.81 -21.48
C GLY A 39 -21.27 35.36 -21.17
N ASN A 40 -22.02 34.71 -22.07
CA ASN A 40 -22.59 33.37 -21.86
C ASN A 40 -21.86 32.27 -22.65
N VAL A 41 -20.90 32.63 -23.52
CA VAL A 41 -20.13 31.66 -24.31
C VAL A 41 -18.92 31.18 -23.51
N ASN A 42 -18.83 29.88 -23.25
CA ASN A 42 -17.65 29.26 -22.62
C ASN A 42 -16.49 29.16 -23.64
N SER A 43 -15.79 30.27 -23.84
CA SER A 43 -14.62 30.38 -24.71
C SER A 43 -13.44 29.54 -24.19
N SER A 44 -13.32 29.39 -22.87
CA SER A 44 -12.26 28.63 -22.19
C SER A 44 -12.23 27.16 -22.60
N LYS A 45 -13.39 26.48 -22.63
CA LYS A 45 -13.47 25.11 -23.13
C LYS A 45 -13.02 24.99 -24.59
N SER A 46 -13.47 25.89 -25.45
CA SER A 46 -13.11 25.88 -26.88
C SER A 46 -11.60 26.09 -27.11
N ILE A 47 -10.96 26.92 -26.28
CA ILE A 47 -9.51 27.11 -26.32
C ILE A 47 -8.79 25.84 -25.89
N LEU A 48 -9.19 25.24 -24.75
CA LEU A 48 -8.56 24.03 -24.23
C LEU A 48 -8.72 22.83 -25.17
N ASP A 49 -9.90 22.62 -25.74
CA ASP A 49 -10.16 21.55 -26.71
C ASP A 49 -9.29 21.71 -27.97
N SER A 50 -8.96 22.95 -28.35
CA SER A 50 -8.10 23.23 -29.51
C SER A 50 -6.62 22.87 -29.28
N LEU A 51 -6.22 22.62 -28.03
CA LEU A 51 -4.85 22.23 -27.66
C LEU A 51 -4.57 20.72 -27.87
N SER A 52 -5.49 20.01 -28.49
CA SER A 52 -5.28 18.63 -28.96
C SER A 52 -5.12 18.57 -30.47
N CYS A 53 -4.30 17.63 -30.93
CA CYS A 53 -4.02 17.46 -32.34
C CYS A 53 -5.25 16.91 -33.07
N PRO A 54 -5.80 17.60 -34.08
CA PRO A 54 -6.96 17.12 -34.79
C PRO A 54 -6.68 15.86 -35.63
N LYS A 55 -5.39 15.57 -35.90
CA LYS A 55 -4.97 14.42 -36.72
C LYS A 55 -4.78 13.14 -35.91
N CYS A 56 -4.31 13.23 -34.67
CA CYS A 56 -3.96 12.07 -33.87
C CYS A 56 -4.46 12.11 -32.42
N GLY A 57 -5.21 13.14 -32.01
CA GLY A 57 -5.75 13.28 -30.65
C GLY A 57 -4.72 13.70 -29.59
N GLU A 58 -3.43 13.51 -29.86
CA GLU A 58 -2.34 13.84 -28.93
C GLU A 58 -2.33 15.32 -28.54
N VAL A 59 -2.01 15.57 -27.27
CA VAL A 59 -1.97 16.93 -26.74
C VAL A 59 -0.75 17.68 -27.28
N PHE A 60 -0.93 18.97 -27.60
CA PHE A 60 0.14 19.81 -28.08
C PHE A 60 1.12 20.21 -26.99
N VAL A 61 2.41 20.19 -27.35
CA VAL A 61 3.49 20.90 -26.69
C VAL A 61 3.64 22.28 -27.33
N VAL A 62 3.93 23.29 -26.51
CA VAL A 62 4.12 24.67 -27.00
C VAL A 62 5.61 24.96 -27.16
N HIS A 63 6.02 25.43 -28.34
CA HIS A 63 7.40 25.79 -28.64
C HIS A 63 7.64 27.31 -28.48
N GLU A 64 6.70 28.13 -28.97
CA GLU A 64 6.79 29.59 -28.91
C GLU A 64 5.41 30.19 -28.66
N ILE A 65 5.36 31.22 -27.82
CA ILE A 65 4.23 32.12 -27.64
C ILE A 65 4.65 33.51 -28.10
N ALA A 66 3.93 34.08 -29.07
CA ALA A 66 4.16 35.43 -29.57
C ALA A 66 2.90 36.28 -29.39
N GLU A 67 3.04 37.51 -28.91
CA GLU A 67 1.94 38.46 -28.81
C GLU A 67 1.89 39.36 -30.06
N LYS A 68 0.69 39.55 -30.60
CA LYS A 68 0.43 40.53 -31.67
C LYS A 68 -1.00 41.06 -31.55
N LYS A 69 -1.13 42.37 -31.31
CA LYS A 69 -2.41 43.09 -31.28
C LYS A 69 -3.43 42.49 -30.29
N GLY A 70 -2.98 42.12 -29.09
CA GLY A 70 -3.83 41.54 -28.04
C GLY A 70 -4.19 40.06 -28.24
N VAL A 71 -3.50 39.37 -29.16
CA VAL A 71 -3.67 37.93 -29.42
C VAL A 71 -2.34 37.22 -29.24
N LEU A 72 -2.36 36.11 -28.50
CA LEU A 72 -1.25 35.19 -28.34
C LEU A 72 -1.30 34.15 -29.46
N ALA A 73 -0.29 34.14 -30.33
CA ALA A 73 -0.04 33.13 -31.33
C ALA A 73 0.86 32.04 -30.73
N ILE A 74 0.33 30.83 -30.64
CA ILE A 74 0.94 29.67 -29.98
C ILE A 74 1.41 28.69 -31.05
N LYS A 75 2.72 28.57 -31.24
CA LYS A 75 3.30 27.54 -32.10
C LYS A 75 3.35 26.23 -31.33
N ALA A 76 2.55 25.28 -31.78
CA ALA A 76 2.28 24.02 -31.10
C ALA A 76 2.73 22.82 -31.96
N LYS A 77 3.18 21.75 -31.31
CA LYS A 77 3.58 20.49 -31.96
C LYS A 77 3.20 19.31 -31.08
N CYS A 78 2.60 18.24 -31.64
CA CYS A 78 2.32 17.03 -30.89
C CYS A 78 3.50 16.04 -30.94
N SER A 79 3.47 15.01 -30.10
CA SER A 79 4.47 13.92 -30.07
C SER A 79 4.70 13.26 -31.44
N ASN A 80 3.64 13.16 -32.25
CA ASN A 80 3.70 12.64 -33.62
C ASN A 80 4.25 13.61 -34.67
N GLY A 81 4.71 14.80 -34.25
CA GLY A 81 5.36 15.76 -35.14
C GLY A 81 4.44 16.74 -35.86
N HIS A 82 3.11 16.60 -35.76
CA HIS A 82 2.18 17.53 -36.39
C HIS A 82 2.28 18.92 -35.76
N LYS A 83 2.56 19.92 -36.59
CA LYS A 83 2.70 21.32 -36.20
C LYS A 83 1.42 22.08 -36.48
N GLU A 84 1.04 22.95 -35.55
CA GLU A 84 -0.18 23.71 -35.61
C GLU A 84 0.02 25.10 -34.98
N LEU A 85 -0.74 26.08 -35.46
CA LEU A 85 -0.80 27.41 -34.85
C LEU A 85 -2.13 27.54 -34.10
N ARG A 86 -2.08 28.00 -32.85
CA ARG A 86 -3.26 28.30 -32.05
C ARG A 86 -3.28 29.77 -31.64
N HIS A 87 -4.47 30.30 -31.39
CA HIS A 87 -4.67 31.71 -31.11
C HIS A 87 -5.50 31.91 -29.86
N ILE A 88 -5.00 32.69 -28.92
CA ILE A 88 -5.65 32.89 -27.63
C ILE A 88 -5.75 34.39 -27.35
N PRO A 89 -6.91 34.91 -26.94
CA PRO A 89 -7.02 36.30 -26.50
C PRO A 89 -6.09 36.55 -25.31
N LYS A 90 -5.38 37.69 -25.30
CA LYS A 90 -4.57 38.11 -24.15
C LYS A 90 -5.38 38.25 -22.85
N ILE A 91 -6.66 38.58 -23.00
CA ILE A 91 -7.64 38.75 -21.90
C ILE A 91 -8.36 37.44 -21.51
N ALA A 92 -7.91 36.29 -22.01
CA ALA A 92 -8.50 35.01 -21.63
C ALA A 92 -8.32 34.73 -20.12
N ASP A 93 -9.17 33.85 -19.59
CA ASP A 93 -9.11 33.44 -18.19
C ASP A 93 -7.70 32.99 -17.80
N GLU A 94 -7.25 33.40 -16.61
CA GLU A 94 -5.90 33.10 -16.12
C GLU A 94 -5.64 31.59 -16.07
N SER A 95 -6.65 30.77 -15.76
CA SER A 95 -6.55 29.31 -15.76
C SER A 95 -6.23 28.72 -17.14
N VAL A 96 -6.79 29.31 -18.20
CA VAL A 96 -6.52 28.93 -19.60
C VAL A 96 -5.10 29.34 -19.98
N LEU A 97 -4.71 30.57 -19.65
CA LEU A 97 -3.36 31.08 -19.91
C LEU A 97 -2.30 30.24 -19.18
N LYS A 98 -2.51 29.93 -17.90
CA LYS A 98 -1.64 29.03 -17.11
C LYS A 98 -1.53 27.65 -17.76
N THR A 99 -2.63 27.08 -18.25
CA THR A 99 -2.63 25.78 -18.93
C THR A 99 -1.78 25.80 -20.20
N VAL A 100 -1.87 26.88 -20.99
CA VAL A 100 -1.11 27.05 -22.23
C VAL A 100 0.38 27.27 -21.93
N VAL A 101 0.70 28.15 -20.97
CA VAL A 101 2.07 28.41 -20.54
C VAL A 101 2.72 27.16 -19.97
N LYS A 102 1.98 26.33 -19.20
CA LYS A 102 2.47 25.03 -18.68
C LYS A 102 2.95 24.09 -19.79
N ARG A 103 2.39 24.17 -21.01
CA ARG A 103 2.83 23.35 -22.15
C ARG A 103 4.22 23.70 -22.67
N LEU A 104 4.77 24.86 -22.30
CA LEU A 104 6.17 25.18 -22.61
C LEU A 104 7.14 24.22 -21.91
N ILE A 105 6.81 23.73 -20.71
CA ILE A 105 7.69 22.86 -19.91
C ILE A 105 7.97 21.52 -20.59
N HIS A 106 7.16 21.09 -21.56
CA HIS A 106 7.27 19.76 -22.15
C HIS A 106 8.25 19.75 -23.34
N CYS A 107 8.88 18.62 -23.64
CA CYS A 107 9.82 18.47 -24.74
C CYS A 107 9.10 18.47 -26.11
N ASP A 108 9.62 19.20 -27.10
CA ASP A 108 9.04 19.29 -28.45
C ASP A 108 9.15 17.98 -29.26
N GLU A 109 9.99 17.05 -28.82
CA GLU A 109 10.22 15.77 -29.50
C GLU A 109 9.38 14.65 -28.90
N CYS A 110 9.27 14.60 -27.57
CA CYS A 110 8.63 13.47 -26.89
C CYS A 110 7.53 13.80 -25.91
N GLY A 111 7.24 15.08 -25.68
CA GLY A 111 6.19 15.49 -24.77
C GLY A 111 6.45 15.23 -23.29
N LEU A 112 7.62 14.69 -22.88
CA LEU A 112 7.92 14.59 -21.45
C LEU A 112 8.10 15.97 -20.81
N PRO A 113 7.70 16.16 -19.54
CA PRO A 113 8.08 17.36 -18.79
C PRO A 113 9.60 17.46 -18.72
N CYS A 114 10.12 18.67 -18.92
CA CYS A 114 11.54 18.99 -18.85
C CYS A 114 11.85 19.69 -17.53
N GLN A 115 13.10 19.54 -17.08
CA GLN A 115 13.64 20.41 -16.03
C GLN A 115 13.84 21.81 -16.60
N VAL A 116 13.48 22.85 -15.85
CA VAL A 116 13.76 24.24 -16.23
C VAL A 116 15.15 24.61 -15.76
N LEU A 117 16.02 24.99 -16.70
CA LEU A 117 17.39 25.39 -16.37
C LEU A 117 17.48 26.88 -16.10
N GLU A 118 16.82 27.69 -16.94
CA GLU A 118 16.91 29.14 -16.84
C GLU A 118 15.75 29.82 -17.57
N THR A 119 15.29 30.95 -17.03
CA THR A 119 14.38 31.90 -17.70
C THR A 119 15.08 33.25 -17.80
N GLN A 120 15.38 33.69 -19.01
CA GLN A 120 16.06 34.96 -19.28
C GLN A 120 15.11 35.94 -20.00
N PRO A 121 14.64 37.00 -19.33
CA PRO A 121 13.94 38.10 -20.00
C PRO A 121 14.93 38.90 -20.88
N LYS A 122 14.59 39.07 -22.17
CA LYS A 122 15.36 39.87 -23.13
C LYS A 122 14.41 40.75 -23.95
N GLY A 123 14.29 42.02 -23.56
CA GLY A 123 13.38 42.96 -24.20
C GLY A 123 11.92 42.59 -23.96
N ASN A 124 11.13 42.42 -25.03
CA ASN A 124 9.72 42.05 -24.96
C ASN A 124 9.47 40.53 -24.92
N LYS A 125 10.51 39.71 -24.99
CA LYS A 125 10.45 38.25 -24.93
C LYS A 125 11.21 37.72 -23.73
N ALA A 126 10.76 36.61 -23.18
CA ALA A 126 11.52 35.77 -22.27
C ALA A 126 11.94 34.50 -23.01
N ARG A 127 13.21 34.13 -22.85
CA ARG A 127 13.75 32.86 -23.34
C ARG A 127 13.81 31.88 -22.18
N VAL A 128 13.27 30.69 -22.40
CA VAL A 128 13.30 29.59 -21.43
C VAL A 128 14.22 28.50 -21.97
N GLU A 129 15.24 28.14 -21.18
CA GLU A 129 16.09 26.98 -21.44
C GLU A 129 15.61 25.78 -20.61
N LEU A 130 15.36 24.67 -21.28
CA LEU A 130 14.79 23.45 -20.70
C LEU A 130 15.73 22.26 -20.96
N ALA A 131 15.75 21.28 -20.07
CA ALA A 131 16.44 20.01 -20.26
C ALA A 131 15.44 18.85 -20.27
N CYS A 132 15.27 18.23 -21.44
CA CYS A 132 14.54 16.98 -21.58
C CYS A 132 15.40 15.81 -21.08
N PRO A 133 14.85 14.89 -20.27
CA PRO A 133 15.58 13.71 -19.80
C PRO A 133 16.02 12.77 -20.92
N ALA A 134 15.41 12.83 -22.11
CA ALA A 134 15.74 11.96 -23.25
C ALA A 134 16.49 12.68 -24.39
N HIS A 135 16.17 13.94 -24.69
CA HIS A 135 16.71 14.66 -25.85
C HIS A 135 17.66 15.81 -25.49
N GLY A 136 17.88 16.06 -24.20
CA GLY A 136 18.78 17.12 -23.74
C GLY A 136 18.15 18.52 -23.82
N LYS A 137 18.99 19.52 -24.09
CA LYS A 137 18.61 20.94 -23.95
C LYS A 137 17.75 21.43 -25.12
N THR A 138 16.66 22.12 -24.82
CA THR A 138 15.84 22.86 -25.80
C THR A 138 15.57 24.28 -25.32
N LYS A 139 15.20 25.16 -26.24
CA LYS A 139 15.00 26.58 -25.99
C LYS A 139 13.66 27.01 -26.54
N LYS A 140 12.91 27.74 -25.71
CA LYS A 140 11.56 28.19 -25.99
C LYS A 140 11.40 29.66 -25.69
N GLU A 141 10.35 30.26 -26.22
CA GLU A 141 10.10 31.69 -26.07
C GLU A 141 8.65 31.96 -25.67
N LEU A 142 8.47 32.96 -24.81
CA LEU A 142 7.18 33.54 -24.46
C LEU A 142 7.30 35.06 -24.32
N PRO A 143 6.20 35.84 -24.35
CA PRO A 143 6.26 37.27 -24.07
C PRO A 143 6.72 37.50 -22.63
N ALA A 144 7.58 38.50 -22.41
CA ALA A 144 8.21 38.73 -21.11
C ALA A 144 7.19 38.98 -19.97
N GLU A 145 6.02 39.54 -20.32
CA GLU A 145 4.92 39.77 -19.38
C GLU A 145 4.29 38.48 -18.79
N TYR A 146 4.56 37.31 -19.39
CA TYR A 146 4.11 36.01 -18.89
C TYR A 146 5.22 35.20 -18.22
N ALA A 147 6.44 35.75 -18.09
CA ALA A 147 7.56 35.06 -17.46
C ALA A 147 7.25 34.67 -16.01
N TRP A 148 6.66 35.59 -15.22
CA TRP A 148 6.25 35.33 -13.84
C TRP A 148 5.23 34.17 -13.73
N MET A 149 4.33 34.04 -14.71
CA MET A 149 3.34 32.96 -14.74
C MET A 149 4.03 31.63 -14.99
N PHE A 150 5.00 31.60 -15.91
CA PHE A 150 5.82 30.42 -16.17
C PHE A 150 6.60 30.02 -14.91
N GLU A 151 7.27 30.95 -14.26
CA GLU A 151 8.01 30.73 -13.00
C GLU A 151 7.10 30.16 -11.90
N SER A 152 5.91 30.75 -11.70
CA SER A 152 4.95 30.25 -10.70
C SER A 152 4.47 28.81 -10.97
N ILE A 153 4.39 28.40 -12.24
CA ILE A 153 4.02 27.02 -12.61
C ILE A 153 5.17 26.07 -12.31
N VAL A 154 6.40 26.50 -12.55
CA VAL A 154 7.62 25.71 -12.31
C VAL A 154 7.83 25.52 -10.81
N GLU A 155 7.67 26.56 -10.00
CA GLU A 155 7.76 26.48 -8.53
C GLU A 155 6.72 25.52 -7.93
N ALA A 156 5.55 25.39 -8.57
CA ALA A 156 4.52 24.47 -8.14
C ALA A 156 4.73 23.01 -8.61
N MET A 157 5.73 22.75 -9.46
CA MET A 157 6.05 21.40 -9.96
C MET A 157 7.19 20.78 -9.15
N SER A 158 6.94 19.62 -8.55
CA SER A 158 8.00 18.84 -7.90
C SER A 158 8.85 18.08 -8.91
N GLU A 159 10.13 17.86 -8.60
CA GLU A 159 11.02 17.06 -9.45
C GLU A 159 10.56 15.59 -9.46
N GLY A 160 10.04 15.10 -8.32
CA GLY A 160 9.40 13.79 -8.22
C GLY A 160 8.29 13.56 -9.24
N SER A 161 7.47 14.57 -9.52
CA SER A 161 6.42 14.47 -10.55
C SER A 161 6.99 14.35 -11.97
N ILE A 162 8.13 14.98 -12.23
CA ILE A 162 8.86 14.87 -13.51
C ILE A 162 9.44 13.44 -13.64
N VAL A 163 10.08 12.93 -12.59
CA VAL A 163 10.65 11.57 -12.57
C VAL A 163 9.57 10.49 -12.71
N ARG A 164 8.44 10.60 -12.01
CA ARG A 164 7.34 9.64 -12.21
C ARG A 164 6.81 9.65 -13.64
N SER A 165 6.69 10.83 -14.24
CA SER A 165 6.22 10.96 -15.62
C SER A 165 7.19 10.32 -16.62
N MET A 166 8.51 10.45 -16.41
CA MET A 166 9.51 9.84 -17.30
C MET A 166 9.62 8.32 -17.14
N LEU A 167 9.25 7.77 -15.98
CA LEU A 167 9.26 6.33 -15.72
C LEU A 167 8.02 5.60 -16.27
N ASN A 168 7.43 6.13 -17.35
CA ASN A 168 6.41 5.44 -18.15
C ASN A 168 6.89 5.29 -19.59
N CYS A 169 6.70 4.11 -20.15
CA CYS A 169 7.07 3.79 -21.53
C CYS A 169 6.18 4.58 -22.49
N ARG A 170 6.79 5.26 -23.45
CA ARG A 170 6.04 6.09 -24.41
C ARG A 170 5.30 5.25 -25.46
N ASP A 171 5.86 4.09 -25.79
CA ASP A 171 5.30 3.25 -26.85
C ASP A 171 4.08 2.44 -26.40
N CYS A 172 3.97 2.16 -25.09
CA CYS A 172 2.89 1.31 -24.57
C CYS A 172 2.26 1.78 -23.25
N GLY A 173 2.70 2.90 -22.67
CA GLY A 173 2.18 3.45 -21.42
C GLY A 173 2.57 2.69 -20.15
N ASN A 174 3.12 1.47 -20.28
CA ASN A 174 3.50 0.67 -19.11
C ASN A 174 4.63 1.31 -18.30
N PRO A 175 4.66 1.15 -16.97
CA PRO A 175 5.75 1.59 -16.12
C PRO A 175 7.11 1.07 -16.60
N LEU A 176 8.14 1.88 -16.39
CA LEU A 176 9.53 1.52 -16.63
C LEU A 176 10.20 1.07 -15.32
N SER A 177 10.90 -0.05 -15.38
CA SER A 177 11.88 -0.44 -14.37
C SER A 177 13.26 0.10 -14.75
N ILE A 178 14.05 0.48 -13.75
CA ILE A 178 15.43 0.94 -13.94
C ILE A 178 16.35 -0.27 -13.82
N LYS A 179 17.08 -0.62 -14.89
CA LYS A 179 18.04 -1.76 -14.93
C LYS A 179 19.40 -1.39 -14.39
N ASN A 180 19.86 -0.18 -14.70
CA ASN A 180 21.18 0.29 -14.37
C ASN A 180 21.17 1.81 -14.17
N ILE A 181 21.95 2.29 -13.21
CA ILE A 181 22.21 3.72 -13.00
C ILE A 181 23.71 3.95 -13.11
N GLU A 182 24.10 4.82 -14.02
CA GLU A 182 25.49 5.26 -14.21
C GLU A 182 25.64 6.74 -13.86
N LEU A 183 26.82 7.15 -13.39
CA LEU A 183 27.15 8.54 -13.17
C LEU A 183 27.99 9.06 -14.34
N ASP A 184 27.45 10.02 -15.11
CA ASP A 184 28.16 10.69 -16.21
C ASP A 184 28.10 12.20 -16.02
N LYS A 185 29.27 12.85 -15.84
CA LYS A 185 29.43 14.32 -15.77
C LYS A 185 28.35 15.01 -14.92
N MET A 186 28.19 14.56 -13.67
CA MET A 186 27.20 15.08 -12.70
C MET A 186 25.73 14.81 -13.08
N LYS A 187 25.47 13.73 -13.82
CA LYS A 187 24.11 13.27 -14.14
C LYS A 187 23.97 11.79 -13.88
N TYR A 188 22.80 11.38 -13.39
CA TYR A 188 22.39 9.99 -13.40
C TYR A 188 21.90 9.63 -14.79
N LYS A 189 22.51 8.61 -15.39
CA LYS A 189 22.04 7.96 -16.59
C LYS A 189 21.27 6.69 -16.21
N LEU A 190 19.95 6.74 -16.34
CA LEU A 190 19.03 5.67 -16.00
C LEU A 190 18.77 4.83 -17.25
N LYS A 191 19.17 3.57 -17.24
CA LYS A 191 18.85 2.61 -18.31
C LYS A 191 17.58 1.87 -17.93
N CYS A 192 16.49 2.11 -18.65
CA CYS A 192 15.16 1.66 -18.26
C CYS A 192 14.56 0.65 -19.26
N SER A 193 13.61 -0.17 -18.80
CA SER A 193 12.73 -0.94 -19.69
C SER A 193 11.34 -1.16 -19.14
N CYS A 194 10.36 -1.40 -20.00
CA CYS A 194 9.06 -1.93 -19.58
C CYS A 194 8.96 -3.45 -19.79
N LYS A 195 7.90 -4.06 -19.25
CA LYS A 195 7.61 -5.50 -19.40
C LYS A 195 7.48 -5.98 -20.85
N ASN A 196 7.13 -5.09 -21.78
CA ASN A 196 7.02 -5.40 -23.21
C ASN A 196 8.39 -5.39 -23.93
N GLY A 197 9.49 -5.10 -23.22
CA GLY A 197 10.84 -5.13 -23.77
C GLY A 197 11.32 -3.82 -24.40
N HIS A 198 10.49 -2.76 -24.42
CA HIS A 198 10.95 -1.43 -24.87
C HIS A 198 12.00 -0.89 -23.91
N GLY A 199 13.12 -0.40 -24.43
CA GLY A 199 14.22 0.17 -23.66
C GLY A 199 14.39 1.66 -23.92
N VAL A 200 14.73 2.43 -22.88
CA VAL A 200 15.02 3.86 -23.01
C VAL A 200 16.12 4.27 -22.03
N ASP A 201 17.03 5.12 -22.50
CA ASP A 201 18.02 5.77 -21.67
C ASP A 201 17.50 7.17 -21.28
N LEU A 202 17.49 7.46 -19.99
CA LEU A 202 17.05 8.74 -19.43
C LEU A 202 18.21 9.37 -18.65
N SER A 203 18.23 10.69 -18.57
CA SER A 203 19.24 11.46 -17.82
C SER A 203 18.58 12.38 -16.81
N GLN A 204 19.08 12.38 -15.57
CA GLN A 204 18.66 13.27 -14.48
C GLN A 204 19.86 13.97 -13.85
N PRO A 205 19.70 15.19 -13.30
CA PRO A 205 20.74 15.78 -12.46
C PRO A 205 21.01 14.90 -11.23
N VAL A 206 22.17 15.09 -10.60
CA VAL A 206 22.51 14.38 -9.35
C VAL A 206 21.96 15.04 -8.09
N ASP A 207 21.70 16.35 -8.18
CA ASP A 207 21.04 17.12 -7.14
C ASP A 207 19.53 17.03 -7.42
N LEU A 208 18.88 16.10 -6.74
CA LEU A 208 17.45 15.79 -6.88
C LEU A 208 16.79 15.89 -5.50
N ASP A 209 15.55 16.35 -5.48
CA ASP A 209 14.73 16.28 -4.27
C ASP A 209 14.43 14.83 -3.83
N GLU A 210 13.99 14.67 -2.57
CA GLU A 210 13.70 13.33 -2.01
C GLU A 210 12.60 12.59 -2.79
N GLU A 211 11.61 13.30 -3.33
CA GLU A 211 10.50 12.69 -4.06
C GLU A 211 10.95 12.10 -5.42
N ALA A 212 11.90 12.77 -6.08
CA ALA A 212 12.58 12.30 -7.28
C ALA A 212 13.45 11.08 -6.98
N ILE A 213 14.23 11.12 -5.90
CA ILE A 213 15.04 9.99 -5.46
C ILE A 213 14.16 8.78 -5.14
N ASP A 214 13.05 8.97 -4.41
CA ASP A 214 12.09 7.91 -4.10
C ASP A 214 11.51 7.27 -5.36
N SER A 215 11.20 8.10 -6.36
CA SER A 215 10.70 7.62 -7.65
C SER A 215 11.74 6.78 -8.39
N ILE A 216 13.03 7.15 -8.31
CA ILE A 216 14.15 6.36 -8.84
C ILE A 216 14.30 5.05 -8.07
N VAL A 217 14.34 5.08 -6.74
CA VAL A 217 14.47 3.88 -5.88
C VAL A 217 13.33 2.89 -6.17
N ASN A 218 12.09 3.37 -6.24
CA ASN A 218 10.95 2.56 -6.62
C ASN A 218 11.08 1.96 -8.03
N GLY A 219 11.67 2.68 -8.98
CA GLY A 219 11.99 2.16 -10.31
C GLY A 219 13.09 1.08 -10.29
N VAL A 220 14.08 1.20 -9.39
CA VAL A 220 15.15 0.21 -9.20
C VAL A 220 14.60 -1.07 -8.58
N LEU A 221 13.67 -1.00 -7.63
CA LEU A 221 13.14 -2.19 -6.94
C LEU A 221 12.07 -2.95 -7.72
N LYS A 222 11.73 -2.54 -8.95
CA LYS A 222 10.79 -3.27 -9.81
C LYS A 222 11.46 -4.31 -10.68
N CYS A 223 10.86 -5.49 -10.78
CA CYS A 223 11.26 -6.53 -11.73
C CYS A 223 11.13 -6.03 -13.17
N ASN A 224 12.14 -6.30 -14.00
CA ASN A 224 12.16 -5.87 -15.40
C ASN A 224 11.15 -6.60 -16.31
N LYS A 225 10.54 -7.68 -15.83
CA LYS A 225 9.65 -8.55 -16.62
C LYS A 225 8.18 -8.43 -16.22
N CYS A 226 7.90 -8.21 -14.93
CA CYS A 226 6.51 -8.17 -14.42
C CYS A 226 6.18 -6.93 -13.60
N GLU A 227 7.11 -5.99 -13.42
CA GLU A 227 6.89 -4.73 -12.69
C GLU A 227 6.59 -4.88 -11.18
N LEU A 228 6.55 -6.12 -10.67
CA LEU A 228 6.43 -6.42 -9.23
C LEU A 228 7.65 -5.89 -8.47
N VAL A 229 7.40 -5.40 -7.25
CA VAL A 229 8.45 -5.02 -6.30
C VAL A 229 9.24 -6.26 -5.88
N THR A 230 10.56 -6.11 -5.72
CA THR A 230 11.50 -7.19 -5.44
C THR A 230 12.19 -7.01 -4.10
N ASP A 231 12.62 -8.11 -3.50
CA ASP A 231 13.44 -8.11 -2.29
C ASP A 231 14.93 -7.96 -2.63
N ILE A 232 15.69 -7.33 -1.74
CA ILE A 232 17.15 -7.22 -1.86
C ILE A 232 17.78 -8.39 -1.10
N ILE A 233 18.72 -9.08 -1.74
CA ILE A 233 19.59 -10.04 -1.06
C ILE A 233 20.84 -9.27 -0.61
N GLU A 234 20.85 -8.82 0.63
CA GLU A 234 21.95 -8.02 1.20
C GLU A 234 23.27 -8.79 1.19
N SER A 235 23.24 -10.10 1.51
CA SER A 235 24.41 -10.99 1.58
C SER A 235 25.19 -11.10 0.27
N GLU A 236 24.53 -10.83 -0.87
CA GLU A 236 25.11 -10.93 -2.21
C GLU A 236 25.29 -9.57 -2.92
N THR A 237 24.91 -8.47 -2.27
CA THR A 237 25.08 -7.13 -2.81
C THR A 237 26.55 -6.70 -2.74
N LYS A 238 27.13 -6.31 -3.87
CA LYS A 238 28.57 -6.01 -3.99
C LYS A 238 28.82 -4.54 -4.22
N VAL A 239 29.53 -3.90 -3.30
CA VAL A 239 29.97 -2.50 -3.42
C VAL A 239 31.40 -2.48 -3.98
N SER A 240 31.60 -1.79 -5.11
CA SER A 240 32.92 -1.61 -5.74
C SER A 240 33.13 -0.15 -6.14
N GLY A 241 33.89 0.58 -5.33
CA GLY A 241 34.13 2.01 -5.53
C GLY A 241 32.83 2.81 -5.45
N ASN A 242 32.44 3.45 -6.56
CA ASN A 242 31.19 4.23 -6.64
C ASN A 242 30.00 3.43 -7.23
N ASN A 243 30.20 2.15 -7.56
CA ASN A 243 29.17 1.29 -8.13
C ASN A 243 28.75 0.23 -7.13
N VAL A 244 27.47 -0.11 -7.14
CA VAL A 244 26.87 -1.16 -6.32
C VAL A 244 26.12 -2.11 -7.25
N GLU A 245 26.47 -3.39 -7.21
CA GLU A 245 25.72 -4.45 -7.87
C GLU A 245 24.73 -5.03 -6.85
N LEU A 246 23.47 -4.64 -6.98
CA LEU A 246 22.35 -5.16 -6.20
C LEU A 246 21.98 -6.55 -6.70
N LYS A 247 21.77 -7.50 -5.80
CA LYS A 247 21.06 -8.74 -6.10
C LYS A 247 19.63 -8.64 -5.58
N LEU A 248 18.67 -8.88 -6.46
CA LEU A 248 17.25 -8.72 -6.20
C LEU A 248 16.49 -10.02 -6.51
N VAL A 249 15.45 -10.34 -5.75
CA VAL A 249 14.57 -11.50 -5.98
C VAL A 249 13.19 -11.03 -6.40
N CYS A 250 12.76 -11.43 -7.60
CA CYS A 250 11.37 -11.29 -7.99
C CYS A 250 10.60 -12.56 -7.61
N PRO A 251 9.41 -12.43 -7.00
CA PRO A 251 8.64 -13.59 -6.59
C PRO A 251 8.17 -14.50 -7.74
N VAL A 252 8.28 -14.04 -8.99
CA VAL A 252 7.88 -14.80 -10.19
C VAL A 252 9.06 -15.19 -11.07
N HIS A 253 10.11 -14.36 -11.15
CA HIS A 253 11.08 -14.42 -12.25
C HIS A 253 12.51 -14.84 -11.88
N GLY A 254 12.79 -15.09 -10.61
CA GLY A 254 14.16 -15.40 -10.19
C GLY A 254 14.84 -14.24 -9.49
N ASP A 255 16.05 -14.54 -9.04
CA ASP A 255 17.04 -13.55 -8.72
C ASP A 255 17.61 -12.90 -10.00
N PHE A 256 17.98 -11.63 -9.91
CA PHE A 256 18.65 -10.90 -10.97
C PHE A 256 19.47 -9.76 -10.37
N LYS A 257 20.30 -9.14 -11.20
CA LYS A 257 21.21 -8.08 -10.77
C LYS A 257 20.87 -6.74 -11.38
N LYS A 258 21.06 -5.68 -10.61
CA LYS A 258 20.97 -4.29 -11.08
C LYS A 258 22.18 -3.50 -10.58
N GLY A 259 22.73 -2.66 -11.45
CA GLY A 259 23.80 -1.74 -11.05
C GLY A 259 23.22 -0.39 -10.64
N VAL A 260 23.64 0.11 -9.49
CA VAL A 260 23.34 1.46 -9.03
C VAL A 260 24.62 2.15 -8.57
N VAL A 261 24.54 3.46 -8.38
CA VAL A 261 25.65 4.25 -7.80
C VAL A 261 25.48 4.36 -6.29
N VAL A 262 26.59 4.47 -5.56
CA VAL A 262 26.59 4.48 -4.07
C VAL A 262 25.65 5.56 -3.49
N GLY A 263 25.53 6.72 -4.15
CA GLY A 263 24.60 7.77 -3.72
C GLY A 263 23.14 7.30 -3.69
N ILE A 264 22.68 6.60 -4.74
CA ILE A 264 21.32 6.05 -4.80
C ILE A 264 21.17 4.85 -3.87
N TYR A 265 22.21 4.04 -3.72
CA TYR A 265 22.19 2.87 -2.86
C TYR A 265 21.88 3.21 -1.40
N LYS A 266 22.47 4.28 -0.86
CA LYS A 266 22.19 4.73 0.52
C LYS A 266 20.71 5.06 0.73
N HIS A 267 20.10 5.78 -0.20
CA HIS A 267 18.67 6.08 -0.15
C HIS A 267 17.82 4.82 -0.28
N LEU A 268 18.28 3.85 -1.08
CA LEU A 268 17.61 2.57 -1.23
C LEU A 268 17.64 1.77 0.09
N GLU A 269 18.77 1.69 0.80
CA GLU A 269 18.86 1.02 2.12
C GLU A 269 17.92 1.64 3.17
N GLU A 270 17.78 2.96 3.16
CA GLU A 270 16.86 3.67 4.06
C GLU A 270 15.40 3.42 3.70
N ARG A 271 15.07 3.50 2.40
CA ARG A 271 13.69 3.37 1.92
C ARG A 271 13.17 1.94 1.90
N ASP A 272 14.05 0.96 1.70
CA ASP A 272 13.66 -0.45 1.53
C ASP A 272 12.77 -0.97 2.67
N LYS A 273 13.10 -0.54 3.89
CA LYS A 273 12.40 -0.87 5.15
C LYS A 273 10.97 -0.37 5.22
N HIS A 274 10.61 0.59 4.38
CA HIS A 274 9.31 1.25 4.36
C HIS A 274 8.47 0.89 3.14
N ILE A 275 8.99 0.05 2.24
CA ILE A 275 8.29 -0.33 1.02
C ILE A 275 7.30 -1.45 1.31
N ASP A 276 6.03 -1.14 1.08
CA ASP A 276 4.97 -2.13 1.11
C ASP A 276 5.06 -3.06 -0.11
N ARG A 277 5.35 -4.32 0.17
CA ARG A 277 5.49 -5.40 -0.82
C ARG A 277 4.22 -6.24 -0.96
N LEU A 278 3.26 -6.11 -0.04
CA LEU A 278 2.04 -6.93 -0.05
C LEU A 278 1.27 -6.85 -1.37
N PRO A 279 1.09 -5.69 -2.03
CA PRO A 279 0.40 -5.64 -3.32
C PRO A 279 1.10 -6.47 -4.41
N SER A 280 2.43 -6.48 -4.42
CA SER A 280 3.21 -7.29 -5.36
C SER A 280 3.15 -8.77 -5.03
N THR A 281 3.14 -9.11 -3.74
CA THR A 281 2.93 -10.47 -3.25
C THR A 281 1.57 -11.01 -3.68
N GLU A 282 0.48 -10.28 -3.46
CA GLU A 282 -0.87 -10.67 -3.88
C GLU A 282 -0.97 -10.93 -5.38
N GLU A 283 -0.38 -10.06 -6.19
CA GLU A 283 -0.38 -10.23 -7.63
C GLU A 283 0.46 -11.45 -8.05
N SER A 284 1.58 -11.70 -7.38
CA SER A 284 2.41 -12.88 -7.64
C SER A 284 1.68 -14.19 -7.36
N LEU A 285 0.76 -14.23 -6.39
CA LEU A 285 0.03 -15.43 -5.98
C LEU A 285 -1.11 -15.83 -6.93
N LYS A 286 -1.25 -15.12 -8.07
CA LYS A 286 -2.19 -15.46 -9.13
C LYS A 286 -1.51 -16.27 -10.23
N CYS A 287 -2.24 -17.22 -10.80
CA CYS A 287 -1.79 -17.98 -11.95
C CYS A 287 -1.69 -17.09 -13.19
N GLU A 288 -0.54 -17.03 -13.83
CA GLU A 288 -0.30 -16.20 -15.03
C GLU A 288 -1.16 -16.61 -16.24
N LYS A 289 -1.71 -17.84 -16.26
CA LYS A 289 -2.53 -18.35 -17.36
C LYS A 289 -4.03 -18.12 -17.18
N CYS A 290 -4.52 -18.12 -15.95
CA CYS A 290 -5.97 -18.13 -15.67
C CYS A 290 -6.39 -17.27 -14.48
N THR A 291 -5.46 -16.55 -13.85
CA THR A 291 -5.64 -15.67 -12.69
C THR A 291 -6.15 -16.33 -11.40
N SER A 292 -6.49 -17.62 -11.44
CA SER A 292 -6.87 -18.39 -10.26
C SER A 292 -5.76 -18.35 -9.19
N PRO A 293 -6.12 -18.33 -7.90
CA PRO A 293 -5.17 -18.42 -6.80
C PRO A 293 -4.30 -19.67 -6.89
N LEU A 294 -3.06 -19.53 -6.44
CA LEU A 294 -2.05 -20.59 -6.42
C LEU A 294 -1.94 -21.21 -5.03
N THR A 295 -1.96 -22.54 -4.95
CA THR A 295 -1.75 -23.29 -3.71
C THR A 295 -0.34 -23.88 -3.68
N ILE A 296 0.31 -23.94 -2.52
CA ILE A 296 1.64 -24.55 -2.40
C ILE A 296 1.48 -26.07 -2.35
N ARG A 297 2.19 -26.77 -3.24
CA ARG A 297 2.25 -28.25 -3.24
C ARG A 297 3.57 -28.80 -2.70
N GLY A 298 4.57 -27.95 -2.55
CA GLY A 298 5.88 -28.28 -2.02
C GLY A 298 6.82 -27.10 -2.11
N SER A 299 7.97 -27.22 -1.49
CA SER A 299 8.96 -26.14 -1.38
C SER A 299 10.37 -26.71 -1.42
N LYS A 300 11.35 -25.82 -1.55
CA LYS A 300 12.76 -26.11 -1.37
C LYS A 300 13.49 -24.84 -0.93
N VAL A 301 14.44 -24.97 0.01
CA VAL A 301 15.27 -23.85 0.46
C VAL A 301 16.66 -23.93 -0.19
N ARG A 302 17.13 -22.85 -0.81
CA ARG A 302 18.45 -22.71 -1.44
C ARG A 302 18.90 -21.26 -1.46
N ASP A 303 20.17 -21.01 -1.14
CA ASP A 303 20.86 -19.73 -1.36
C ASP A 303 20.02 -18.50 -0.93
N ASP A 304 19.57 -18.47 0.32
CA ASP A 304 18.71 -17.43 0.92
C ASP A 304 17.32 -17.24 0.26
N ILE A 305 16.87 -18.23 -0.53
CA ILE A 305 15.59 -18.22 -1.24
C ILE A 305 14.79 -19.51 -0.97
N VAL A 306 13.49 -19.35 -0.74
CA VAL A 306 12.50 -20.42 -0.70
C VAL A 306 11.83 -20.55 -2.07
N GLU A 307 12.11 -21.63 -2.79
CA GLU A 307 11.43 -22.05 -4.02
C GLU A 307 10.10 -22.72 -3.67
N LEU A 308 8.98 -22.03 -3.90
CA LEU A 308 7.62 -22.52 -3.68
C LEU A 308 7.07 -23.10 -4.98
N LYS A 309 6.85 -24.42 -5.01
CA LYS A 309 6.14 -25.08 -6.10
C LYS A 309 4.66 -24.92 -5.88
N MET A 310 3.99 -24.26 -6.81
CA MET A 310 2.59 -23.91 -6.68
C MET A 310 1.74 -24.46 -7.83
N GLU A 311 0.45 -24.63 -7.57
CA GLU A 311 -0.53 -25.11 -8.54
C GLU A 311 -1.87 -24.43 -8.32
N CYS A 312 -2.52 -23.98 -9.40
CA CYS A 312 -3.87 -23.42 -9.31
C CYS A 312 -4.93 -24.51 -9.47
N ARG A 313 -6.20 -24.16 -9.18
CA ARG A 313 -7.34 -25.09 -9.29
C ARG A 313 -7.56 -25.70 -10.69
N ASN A 314 -6.97 -25.11 -11.72
CA ASN A 314 -7.02 -25.61 -13.10
C ASN A 314 -5.82 -26.52 -13.46
N GLY A 315 -4.96 -26.87 -12.50
CA GLY A 315 -3.78 -27.72 -12.71
C GLY A 315 -2.59 -27.01 -13.38
N HIS A 316 -2.62 -25.69 -13.49
CA HIS A 316 -1.46 -24.94 -13.98
C HIS A 316 -0.40 -24.82 -12.89
N GLY A 317 0.72 -25.49 -13.07
CA GLY A 317 1.89 -25.35 -12.21
C GLY A 317 2.63 -24.04 -12.43
N ALA A 318 3.16 -23.49 -11.34
CA ALA A 318 4.03 -22.31 -11.32
C ALA A 318 5.07 -22.46 -10.19
N GLU A 319 6.12 -21.66 -10.25
CA GLU A 319 7.09 -21.52 -9.17
C GLU A 319 7.05 -20.09 -8.66
N ARG A 320 7.14 -19.92 -7.34
CA ARG A 320 7.32 -18.62 -6.69
C ARG A 320 8.55 -18.64 -5.81
N LEU A 321 9.15 -17.48 -5.64
CA LEU A 321 10.39 -17.32 -4.89
C LEU A 321 10.15 -16.34 -3.75
N LEU A 322 10.60 -16.71 -2.57
CA LEU A 322 10.50 -15.89 -1.37
C LEU A 322 11.90 -15.76 -0.79
N HIS A 323 12.39 -14.52 -0.65
CA HIS A 323 13.64 -14.29 0.08
C HIS A 323 13.43 -14.66 1.56
N ILE A 324 14.42 -15.33 2.16
CA ILE A 324 14.34 -15.76 3.56
C ILE A 324 14.27 -14.56 4.52
N GLY A 325 15.00 -13.47 4.22
CA GLY A 325 14.92 -12.23 5.00
C GLY A 325 13.75 -11.32 4.64
N ALA A 326 12.69 -11.82 4.00
CA ALA A 326 11.51 -11.01 3.69
C ALA A 326 10.78 -10.56 4.97
N VAL A 327 10.00 -9.49 4.90
CA VAL A 327 9.23 -9.02 6.05
C VAL A 327 8.10 -10.01 6.40
N GLU A 328 7.84 -10.19 7.69
CA GLU A 328 6.91 -11.20 8.21
C GLU A 328 5.51 -11.19 7.55
N PRO A 329 4.85 -10.04 7.29
CA PRO A 329 3.55 -10.05 6.61
C PRO A 329 3.58 -10.64 5.20
N VAL A 330 4.71 -10.48 4.48
CA VAL A 330 4.89 -11.08 3.16
C VAL A 330 5.07 -12.59 3.28
N ILE A 331 5.88 -13.03 4.25
CA ILE A 331 6.12 -14.44 4.53
C ILE A 331 4.81 -15.14 4.92
N GLU A 332 4.06 -14.59 5.89
CA GLU A 332 2.76 -15.10 6.33
C GLU A 332 1.81 -15.23 5.13
N ARG A 333 1.78 -14.21 4.26
CA ARG A 333 0.88 -14.22 3.11
C ARG A 333 1.19 -15.33 2.11
N PHE A 334 2.47 -15.62 1.83
CA PHE A 334 2.87 -16.77 1.02
C PHE A 334 2.45 -18.08 1.68
N TYR A 335 2.70 -18.25 2.97
CA TYR A 335 2.35 -19.48 3.69
C TYR A 335 0.87 -19.69 3.90
N GLY A 336 0.04 -18.64 3.80
CA GLY A 336 -1.41 -18.81 3.72
C GLY A 336 -1.84 -19.76 2.57
N GLN A 337 -1.01 -19.88 1.51
CA GLN A 337 -1.26 -20.80 0.41
C GLN A 337 -0.92 -22.27 0.71
N LEU A 338 -0.34 -22.57 1.89
CA LEU A 338 -0.14 -23.95 2.36
C LEU A 338 -1.45 -24.60 2.78
N TYR A 339 -2.43 -23.84 3.26
CA TYR A 339 -3.57 -24.38 4.00
C TYR A 339 -4.78 -24.76 3.14
N GLU A 340 -4.57 -24.88 1.82
CA GLU A 340 -5.53 -25.43 0.86
C GLU A 340 -4.89 -26.62 0.14
N CYS A 341 -5.55 -27.77 0.14
CA CYS A 341 -5.04 -28.97 -0.52
C CYS A 341 -4.98 -28.76 -2.04
N HIS A 342 -3.79 -28.82 -2.63
CA HIS A 342 -3.63 -28.68 -4.10
C HIS A 342 -4.41 -29.72 -4.93
N LYS A 343 -4.86 -30.84 -4.33
CA LYS A 343 -5.58 -31.92 -5.02
C LYS A 343 -7.11 -31.79 -4.98
N CYS A 344 -7.69 -31.43 -3.84
CA CYS A 344 -9.15 -31.30 -3.67
C CYS A 344 -9.64 -29.91 -3.28
N HIS A 345 -8.72 -28.97 -3.00
CA HIS A 345 -9.03 -27.61 -2.56
C HIS A 345 -9.78 -27.52 -1.22
N ASN A 346 -9.79 -28.60 -0.44
CA ASN A 346 -10.27 -28.58 0.93
C ASN A 346 -9.20 -28.00 1.86
N PRO A 347 -9.60 -27.37 2.98
CA PRO A 347 -8.68 -26.88 3.99
C PRO A 347 -7.74 -27.98 4.50
N LEU A 348 -6.46 -27.66 4.69
CA LEU A 348 -5.50 -28.52 5.36
C LEU A 348 -5.41 -28.17 6.84
N ARG A 349 -5.22 -29.20 7.68
CA ARG A 349 -4.95 -29.01 9.11
C ARG A 349 -3.45 -29.01 9.33
N LEU A 350 -2.94 -27.98 9.99
CA LEU A 350 -1.59 -28.01 10.52
C LEU A 350 -1.53 -29.05 11.64
N SER A 351 -0.61 -30.01 11.51
CA SER A 351 -0.39 -31.05 12.51
C SER A 351 0.71 -30.61 13.46
N LEU A 352 1.90 -30.33 12.92
CA LEU A 352 3.05 -29.80 13.65
C LEU A 352 4.04 -29.10 12.69
N ILE A 353 4.98 -28.36 13.26
CA ILE A 353 6.17 -27.85 12.59
C ILE A 353 7.38 -28.35 13.39
N GLN A 354 8.24 -29.15 12.76
CA GLN A 354 9.40 -29.76 13.41
C GLN A 354 10.69 -29.20 12.82
N GLU A 355 11.60 -28.76 13.68
CA GLU A 355 12.93 -28.33 13.27
C GLU A 355 13.81 -29.53 12.89
N GLU A 356 14.46 -29.46 11.73
CA GLU A 356 15.38 -30.45 11.17
C GLU A 356 16.62 -29.75 10.58
N GLY A 357 17.65 -29.56 11.41
CA GLY A 357 18.87 -28.83 10.99
C GLY A 357 18.58 -27.35 10.80
N ASP A 358 18.88 -26.82 9.61
CA ASP A 358 18.67 -25.39 9.28
C ASP A 358 17.24 -25.10 8.77
N ASN A 359 16.44 -26.14 8.53
CA ASN A 359 15.09 -26.04 8.00
C ASN A 359 14.07 -26.68 8.96
N SER A 360 12.81 -26.30 8.82
CA SER A 360 11.66 -26.88 9.51
C SER A 360 10.77 -27.62 8.53
N GLU A 361 10.22 -28.76 8.95
CA GLU A 361 9.23 -29.52 8.22
C GLU A 361 7.82 -29.19 8.75
N VAL A 362 6.98 -28.65 7.88
CA VAL A 362 5.56 -28.39 8.14
C VAL A 362 4.75 -29.62 7.74
N VAL A 363 4.08 -30.23 8.71
CA VAL A 363 3.26 -31.43 8.51
C VAL A 363 1.78 -31.04 8.43
N LEU A 364 1.17 -31.26 7.28
CA LEU A 364 -0.21 -30.88 6.95
C LEU A 364 -1.06 -32.10 6.62
N THR A 365 -2.28 -32.16 7.14
CA THR A 365 -3.20 -33.30 6.93
C THR A 365 -4.45 -32.87 6.15
N CYS A 366 -4.77 -33.66 5.11
CA CYS A 366 -6.02 -33.57 4.35
C CYS A 366 -6.92 -34.77 4.66
N ASP A 367 -8.19 -34.51 4.97
CA ASP A 367 -9.17 -35.57 5.26
C ASP A 367 -9.35 -36.56 4.09
N ASN A 368 -9.08 -36.13 2.84
CA ASN A 368 -9.22 -36.97 1.64
C ASN A 368 -7.92 -37.58 1.11
N HIS A 369 -6.76 -36.98 1.42
CA HIS A 369 -5.50 -37.32 0.76
C HIS A 369 -4.35 -37.65 1.72
N GLY A 370 -4.61 -37.61 3.04
CA GLY A 370 -3.64 -37.94 4.07
C GLY A 370 -2.64 -36.81 4.32
N GLU A 371 -1.47 -37.20 4.82
CA GLU A 371 -0.40 -36.30 5.23
C GLU A 371 0.41 -35.77 4.04
N SER A 372 0.88 -34.53 4.18
CA SER A 372 1.81 -33.86 3.27
C SER A 372 2.82 -33.06 4.07
N LYS A 373 4.05 -32.98 3.55
CA LYS A 373 5.20 -32.36 4.22
C LYS A 373 5.78 -31.27 3.32
N VAL A 374 6.12 -30.13 3.92
CA VAL A 374 6.66 -28.96 3.21
C VAL A 374 7.83 -28.40 4.02
N GLU A 375 8.96 -28.17 3.35
CA GLU A 375 10.21 -27.70 3.97
C GLU A 375 10.28 -26.17 3.95
N ILE A 376 10.55 -25.53 5.09
CA ILE A 376 10.68 -24.08 5.21
C ILE A 376 11.93 -23.72 6.02
N PRO A 377 12.47 -22.50 5.94
CA PRO A 377 13.51 -22.06 6.86
C PRO A 377 13.02 -22.08 8.33
N ASN A 378 13.90 -22.34 9.29
CA ASN A 378 13.52 -22.32 10.72
C ASN A 378 12.92 -20.98 11.16
N GLU A 379 13.48 -19.87 10.69
CA GLU A 379 12.99 -18.52 10.99
C GLU A 379 11.59 -18.23 10.43
N HIS A 380 11.10 -19.04 9.48
CA HIS A 380 9.76 -18.94 8.92
C HIS A 380 8.71 -19.73 9.70
N ALA A 381 9.09 -20.57 10.67
CA ALA A 381 8.18 -21.47 11.38
C ALA A 381 7.02 -20.73 12.08
N ALA A 382 7.32 -19.61 12.75
CA ALA A 382 6.31 -18.77 13.40
C ALA A 382 5.34 -18.16 12.38
N ALA A 383 5.86 -17.56 11.30
CA ALA A 383 5.03 -16.96 10.25
C ALA A 383 4.15 -18.02 9.54
N ALA A 384 4.65 -19.23 9.31
CA ALA A 384 3.87 -20.33 8.75
C ALA A 384 2.74 -20.74 9.70
N ARG A 385 3.01 -20.91 11.00
CA ARG A 385 2.01 -21.16 12.05
C ARG A 385 0.97 -20.04 12.10
N ASP A 386 1.40 -18.80 12.05
CA ASP A 386 0.52 -17.64 12.14
C ASP A 386 -0.38 -17.50 10.92
N ALA A 387 0.13 -17.85 9.74
CA ALA A 387 -0.67 -17.99 8.53
C ALA A 387 -1.78 -19.04 8.68
N TYR A 388 -1.55 -20.14 9.41
CA TYR A 388 -2.59 -21.13 9.70
C TYR A 388 -3.67 -20.56 10.61
N ILE A 389 -3.25 -19.89 11.70
CA ILE A 389 -4.15 -19.30 12.68
C ILE A 389 -5.09 -18.29 11.98
N SER A 390 -4.54 -17.48 11.07
CA SER A 390 -5.31 -16.52 10.25
C SER A 390 -6.36 -17.16 9.32
N THR A 391 -6.35 -18.49 9.12
CA THR A 391 -7.40 -19.20 8.37
C THR A 391 -8.63 -19.55 9.22
N LYS A 392 -8.57 -19.33 10.54
CA LYS A 392 -9.65 -19.73 11.45
C LYS A 392 -10.76 -18.70 11.52
N SER A 393 -11.98 -19.21 11.60
CA SER A 393 -13.20 -18.42 11.82
C SER A 393 -13.77 -18.70 13.21
N MET A 394 -14.64 -17.80 13.69
CA MET A 394 -15.41 -18.01 14.91
C MET A 394 -16.15 -19.35 14.93
N SER A 395 -16.72 -19.77 13.79
CA SER A 395 -17.41 -21.06 13.68
C SER A 395 -16.47 -22.26 13.86
N ASP A 396 -15.19 -22.12 13.48
CA ASP A 396 -14.21 -23.17 13.71
C ASP A 396 -13.86 -23.27 15.20
N LEU A 397 -13.69 -22.14 15.88
CA LEU A 397 -13.41 -22.10 17.32
C LEU A 397 -14.56 -22.69 18.14
N GLU A 398 -15.81 -22.41 17.77
CA GLU A 398 -16.98 -23.01 18.43
C GLU A 398 -16.98 -24.54 18.32
N LYS A 399 -16.66 -25.10 17.15
CA LYS A 399 -16.52 -26.56 16.96
C LYS A 399 -15.35 -27.15 17.76
N ILE A 400 -14.25 -26.41 17.87
CA ILE A 400 -13.10 -26.83 18.67
C ILE A 400 -13.50 -26.91 20.14
N LEU A 401 -14.22 -25.91 20.67
CA LEU A 401 -14.70 -25.95 22.06
C LEU A 401 -15.61 -27.14 22.39
N GLU A 402 -16.43 -27.58 21.43
CA GLU A 402 -17.29 -28.76 21.61
C GLU A 402 -16.51 -30.06 21.73
N THR A 403 -15.26 -30.10 21.25
CA THR A 403 -14.46 -31.33 21.11
C THR A 403 -13.17 -31.33 21.92
N ARG A 404 -12.89 -30.27 22.70
CA ARG A 404 -11.66 -30.09 23.47
C ARG A 404 -11.93 -30.09 24.97
N LEU A 405 -10.87 -30.36 25.73
CA LEU A 405 -10.88 -30.18 27.17
C LEU A 405 -11.01 -28.69 27.45
N GLN A 406 -11.92 -28.34 28.36
CA GLN A 406 -12.10 -26.97 28.83
C GLN A 406 -11.63 -26.89 30.27
N THR A 407 -11.03 -25.76 30.66
CA THR A 407 -10.65 -25.53 32.05
C THR A 407 -11.88 -25.61 32.96
N GLU A 408 -11.87 -26.52 33.95
CA GLU A 408 -12.91 -26.57 34.99
C GLU A 408 -12.93 -25.28 35.82
N ARG A 409 -11.76 -24.66 36.00
CA ARG A 409 -11.57 -23.39 36.71
C ARG A 409 -11.00 -22.35 35.76
N ALA A 410 -11.77 -21.33 35.45
CA ALA A 410 -11.29 -20.18 34.70
C ALA A 410 -10.49 -19.22 35.60
N ALA A 411 -9.67 -18.35 35.02
CA ALA A 411 -9.05 -17.25 35.75
C ALA A 411 -10.08 -16.13 35.88
N GLU A 412 -10.73 -16.04 37.04
CA GLU A 412 -11.87 -15.16 37.27
C GLU A 412 -11.55 -14.12 38.36
N TYR A 413 -11.85 -12.85 38.06
CA TYR A 413 -11.66 -11.71 38.93
C TYR A 413 -12.94 -10.89 38.99
N GLN A 414 -13.18 -10.27 40.14
CA GLN A 414 -14.33 -9.39 40.33
C GLN A 414 -14.00 -7.97 39.87
N MET A 415 -14.93 -7.36 39.15
CA MET A 415 -14.89 -5.97 38.72
C MET A 415 -15.57 -5.05 39.74
N ASP A 416 -15.17 -3.79 39.74
CA ASP A 416 -15.90 -2.76 40.49
C ASP A 416 -17.24 -2.42 39.82
N ALA A 417 -18.20 -2.00 40.64
CA ALA A 417 -19.57 -1.73 40.19
C ALA A 417 -19.68 -0.55 39.21
N ASP A 418 -18.69 0.33 39.19
CA ASP A 418 -18.53 1.48 38.29
C ASP A 418 -17.59 1.22 37.11
N ALA A 419 -16.84 0.12 37.11
CA ALA A 419 -15.93 -0.26 36.04
C ALA A 419 -16.60 -0.31 34.66
N GLU A 420 -15.98 0.28 33.64
CA GLU A 420 -16.49 0.24 32.27
C GLU A 420 -16.19 -1.12 31.62
N VAL A 421 -17.18 -1.69 30.91
CA VAL A 421 -17.05 -3.03 30.31
C VAL A 421 -15.93 -3.08 29.28
N GLN A 422 -15.83 -2.05 28.43
CA GLN A 422 -14.83 -2.00 27.38
C GLN A 422 -13.41 -1.93 27.95
N GLU A 423 -13.17 -1.04 28.92
CA GLU A 423 -11.86 -0.93 29.59
C GLU A 423 -11.41 -2.27 30.19
N MET A 424 -12.34 -3.02 30.76
CA MET A 424 -12.05 -4.30 31.41
C MET A 424 -11.84 -5.41 30.39
N LEU A 425 -12.55 -5.36 29.26
CA LEU A 425 -12.31 -6.27 28.14
C LEU A 425 -10.95 -5.99 27.50
N ASP A 426 -10.58 -4.72 27.34
CA ASP A 426 -9.26 -4.29 26.85
C ASP A 426 -8.14 -4.82 27.75
N ILE A 427 -8.29 -4.74 29.09
CA ILE A 427 -7.33 -5.32 30.04
C ILE A 427 -7.20 -6.84 29.86
N VAL A 428 -8.31 -7.54 29.68
CA VAL A 428 -8.30 -9.00 29.46
C VAL A 428 -7.62 -9.33 28.13
N ASN A 429 -7.95 -8.60 27.07
CA ASN A 429 -7.36 -8.74 25.74
C ASN A 429 -5.85 -8.52 25.79
N ASP A 430 -5.38 -7.44 26.44
CA ASP A 430 -3.96 -7.12 26.62
C ASP A 430 -3.18 -8.24 27.32
N VAL A 431 -3.81 -8.96 28.26
CA VAL A 431 -3.19 -10.11 28.95
C VAL A 431 -3.14 -11.33 28.04
N ILE A 432 -4.21 -11.59 27.29
CA ILE A 432 -4.29 -12.74 26.37
C ILE A 432 -3.29 -12.56 25.21
N GLU A 433 -3.16 -11.35 24.66
CA GLU A 433 -2.29 -11.03 23.53
C GLU A 433 -0.79 -11.09 23.84
N GLN A 434 -0.40 -11.19 25.12
CA GLN A 434 0.97 -11.51 25.52
C GLN A 434 1.35 -12.96 25.21
N GLN A 435 0.37 -13.80 24.89
CA GLN A 435 0.56 -15.21 24.57
C GLN A 435 0.60 -15.42 23.05
N SER A 436 1.09 -16.59 22.61
CA SER A 436 1.15 -16.96 21.18
C SER A 436 -0.24 -17.33 20.62
N VAL A 437 -1.16 -16.37 20.59
CA VAL A 437 -2.53 -16.47 20.09
C VAL A 437 -2.84 -15.28 19.16
N LYS A 438 -3.80 -15.43 18.24
CA LYS A 438 -4.37 -14.30 17.49
C LYS A 438 -5.85 -14.14 17.79
N PHE A 439 -6.28 -12.88 17.81
CA PHE A 439 -7.69 -12.51 17.89
C PHE A 439 -8.46 -12.98 16.65
N ILE A 440 -9.62 -13.60 16.86
CA ILE A 440 -10.49 -14.12 15.80
C ILE A 440 -11.82 -13.36 15.73
N GLY A 441 -12.36 -12.93 16.87
CA GLY A 441 -13.60 -12.15 16.89
C GLY A 441 -14.19 -11.93 18.29
N GLU A 442 -15.25 -11.15 18.33
CA GLU A 442 -16.01 -10.83 19.54
C GLU A 442 -17.43 -11.41 19.50
N LYS A 443 -18.01 -11.62 20.69
CA LYS A 443 -19.38 -12.07 20.85
C LYS A 443 -20.03 -11.34 22.03
N SER A 444 -21.14 -10.66 21.75
CA SER A 444 -21.91 -9.94 22.75
C SER A 444 -23.08 -10.77 23.30
N GLY A 445 -23.53 -10.45 24.50
CA GLY A 445 -24.74 -11.03 25.09
C GLY A 445 -24.65 -12.53 25.39
N THR A 446 -23.46 -13.04 25.67
CA THR A 446 -23.30 -14.44 26.12
C THR A 446 -23.68 -14.56 27.60
N LYS A 447 -23.75 -15.79 28.11
CA LYS A 447 -23.94 -16.03 29.56
C LYS A 447 -22.85 -15.39 30.43
N ASN A 448 -21.68 -15.10 29.85
CA ASN A 448 -20.54 -14.49 30.53
C ASN A 448 -20.35 -13.00 30.16
N GLY A 449 -21.31 -12.40 29.43
CA GLY A 449 -21.26 -11.01 29.00
C GLY A 449 -20.65 -10.83 27.60
N GLU A 450 -19.75 -9.86 27.48
CA GLU A 450 -18.98 -9.57 26.27
C GLU A 450 -17.75 -10.47 26.22
N GLU A 451 -17.49 -11.13 25.09
CA GLU A 451 -16.40 -12.09 24.93
C GLU A 451 -15.49 -11.74 23.75
N SER A 452 -14.18 -11.85 23.96
CA SER A 452 -13.14 -11.81 22.92
C SER A 452 -12.53 -13.21 22.75
N TRP A 453 -12.44 -13.66 21.51
CA TRP A 453 -12.05 -15.02 21.17
C TRP A 453 -10.73 -15.06 20.42
N TYR A 454 -9.85 -15.93 20.89
CA TYR A 454 -8.49 -16.07 20.41
C TYR A 454 -8.18 -17.52 20.06
N TYR A 455 -7.35 -17.74 19.05
CA TYR A 455 -6.84 -19.05 18.68
C TYR A 455 -5.32 -19.07 18.69
N GLY A 456 -4.75 -20.11 19.27
CA GLY A 456 -3.32 -20.40 19.26
C GLY A 456 -3.05 -21.82 18.81
N LYS A 457 -1.89 -22.02 18.19
CA LYS A 457 -1.39 -23.37 17.89
C LYS A 457 0.11 -23.41 18.08
N ALA A 458 0.60 -24.20 19.03
CA ALA A 458 2.04 -24.38 19.23
C ALA A 458 2.68 -25.10 18.04
N LEU A 459 3.98 -24.88 17.82
CA LEU A 459 4.75 -25.60 16.78
C LEU A 459 4.69 -27.12 16.99
N SER A 460 4.69 -27.57 18.25
CA SER A 460 4.52 -28.99 18.62
C SER A 460 3.15 -29.60 18.26
N GLY A 461 2.18 -28.79 17.82
CA GLY A 461 0.87 -29.22 17.35
C GLY A 461 -0.30 -28.94 18.29
N THR A 462 -0.04 -28.74 19.59
CA THR A 462 -1.08 -28.42 20.59
C THR A 462 -1.83 -27.16 20.20
N GLU A 463 -3.15 -27.22 20.27
CA GLU A 463 -4.03 -26.11 19.92
C GLU A 463 -4.80 -25.59 21.13
N TYR A 464 -5.04 -24.29 21.13
CA TYR A 464 -5.70 -23.60 22.23
C TYR A 464 -6.76 -22.65 21.69
N VAL A 465 -7.92 -22.64 22.34
CA VAL A 465 -8.91 -21.57 22.23
C VAL A 465 -8.90 -20.82 23.54
N VAL A 466 -8.72 -19.50 23.48
CA VAL A 466 -8.72 -18.64 24.67
C VAL A 466 -9.87 -17.67 24.53
N ILE A 467 -10.68 -17.56 25.58
CA ILE A 467 -11.84 -16.67 25.62
C ILE A 467 -11.66 -15.74 26.80
N GLY A 468 -11.52 -14.45 26.51
CA GLY A 468 -11.66 -13.37 27.47
C GLY A 468 -13.13 -13.00 27.57
N SER A 469 -13.66 -12.82 28.78
CA SER A 469 -15.08 -12.52 28.99
C SER A 469 -15.27 -11.53 30.12
N VAL A 470 -16.17 -10.57 29.93
CA VAL A 470 -16.45 -9.49 30.87
C VAL A 470 -17.95 -9.27 30.99
N SER A 471 -18.48 -9.31 32.23
CA SER A 471 -19.91 -9.12 32.49
C SER A 471 -20.15 -8.01 33.50
N LYS A 472 -20.91 -6.99 33.08
CA LYS A 472 -21.41 -5.94 33.98
C LYS A 472 -22.46 -6.45 34.95
N GLU A 473 -23.28 -7.39 34.51
CA GLU A 473 -24.36 -7.98 35.33
C GLU A 473 -23.78 -8.83 36.47
N ASN A 474 -22.74 -9.61 36.18
CA ASN A 474 -22.10 -10.48 37.15
C ASN A 474 -20.93 -9.80 37.89
N LEU A 475 -20.46 -8.64 37.40
CA LEU A 475 -19.25 -7.94 37.86
C LEU A 475 -18.00 -8.82 37.78
N THR A 476 -17.79 -9.48 36.65
CA THR A 476 -16.72 -10.48 36.48
C THR A 476 -15.88 -10.24 35.23
N MET A 477 -14.56 -10.36 35.37
CA MET A 477 -13.61 -10.61 34.29
C MET A 477 -13.18 -12.07 34.36
N ARG A 478 -13.18 -12.77 33.24
CA ARG A 478 -12.89 -14.19 33.19
C ARG A 478 -12.10 -14.55 31.95
N ILE A 479 -11.00 -15.29 32.13
CA ILE A 479 -10.24 -15.94 31.05
C ILE A 479 -10.45 -17.45 31.15
N SER A 480 -10.93 -18.06 30.07
CA SER A 480 -11.04 -19.52 29.95
C SER A 480 -10.23 -20.03 28.77
N VAL A 481 -9.69 -21.24 28.91
CA VAL A 481 -8.88 -21.89 27.89
C VAL A 481 -9.50 -23.25 27.56
N ALA A 482 -9.43 -23.65 26.30
CA ALA A 482 -9.69 -25.00 25.86
C ALA A 482 -8.51 -25.52 25.04
N SER A 483 -8.17 -26.79 25.20
CA SER A 483 -6.96 -27.41 24.63
C SER A 483 -7.15 -28.91 24.38
N ASP A 484 -6.29 -29.49 23.56
CA ASP A 484 -6.12 -30.96 23.45
C ASP A 484 -5.09 -31.52 24.45
N ASP A 485 -4.36 -30.65 25.15
CA ASP A 485 -3.37 -30.99 26.19
C ASP A 485 -3.72 -30.29 27.51
N GLU A 486 -4.10 -31.08 28.51
CA GLU A 486 -4.52 -30.62 29.84
C GLU A 486 -3.39 -29.90 30.60
N ASN A 487 -2.17 -30.45 30.59
CA ASN A 487 -1.05 -29.87 31.32
C ASN A 487 -0.67 -28.50 30.76
N LYS A 488 -0.64 -28.38 29.43
CA LYS A 488 -0.33 -27.11 28.77
C LYS A 488 -1.45 -26.09 28.94
N MET A 489 -2.70 -26.55 28.95
CA MET A 489 -3.87 -25.71 29.24
C MET A 489 -3.79 -25.09 30.64
N GLU A 490 -3.50 -25.91 31.66
CA GLU A 490 -3.35 -25.44 33.04
C GLU A 490 -2.18 -24.47 33.21
N LEU A 491 -1.05 -24.75 32.55
CA LEU A 491 0.11 -23.87 32.56
C LEU A 491 -0.22 -22.50 31.94
N LEU A 492 -0.77 -22.49 30.72
CA LEU A 492 -1.14 -21.26 30.02
C LEU A 492 -2.15 -20.43 30.82
N LEU A 493 -3.18 -21.08 31.37
CA LEU A 493 -4.16 -20.39 32.21
C LEU A 493 -3.51 -19.83 33.49
N SER A 494 -2.57 -20.57 34.11
CA SER A 494 -1.88 -20.08 35.31
C SER A 494 -1.06 -18.82 35.02
N GLU A 495 -0.34 -18.79 33.89
CA GLU A 495 0.43 -17.62 33.46
C GLU A 495 -0.48 -16.42 33.19
N MET A 496 -1.58 -16.61 32.44
CA MET A 496 -2.56 -15.55 32.19
C MET A 496 -3.19 -15.02 33.49
N ARG A 497 -3.48 -15.92 34.45
CA ARG A 497 -4.00 -15.55 35.77
C ARG A 497 -3.01 -14.67 36.54
N ASP A 498 -1.74 -15.05 36.56
CA ASP A 498 -0.70 -14.30 37.29
C ASP A 498 -0.47 -12.93 36.63
N ASN A 499 -0.45 -12.86 35.30
CA ASN A 499 -0.34 -11.60 34.56
C ASN A 499 -1.54 -10.68 34.80
N LEU A 500 -2.77 -11.20 34.72
CA LEU A 500 -3.98 -10.44 34.98
C LEU A 500 -3.99 -9.89 36.41
N ARG A 501 -3.58 -10.71 37.39
CA ARG A 501 -3.42 -10.25 38.78
C ARG A 501 -2.44 -9.09 38.88
N GLU A 502 -1.29 -9.17 38.23
CA GLU A 502 -0.27 -8.11 38.27
C GLU A 502 -0.78 -6.80 37.66
N VAL A 503 -1.46 -6.87 36.52
CA VAL A 503 -2.06 -5.71 35.86
C VAL A 503 -3.09 -5.04 36.76
N LEU A 504 -4.00 -5.83 37.35
CA LEU A 504 -5.02 -5.31 38.27
C LEU A 504 -4.40 -4.66 39.52
N LEU A 505 -3.36 -5.25 40.10
CA LEU A 505 -2.63 -4.67 41.24
C LEU A 505 -1.95 -3.32 40.88
N LYS A 506 -1.42 -3.19 39.65
CA LYS A 506 -0.81 -1.93 39.18
C LYS A 506 -1.84 -0.83 38.95
N LEU A 507 -3.02 -1.16 38.42
CA LEU A 507 -4.11 -0.20 38.24
C LEU A 507 -4.58 0.35 39.59
N GLN A 508 -4.69 -0.53 40.60
CA GLN A 508 -5.04 -0.15 41.96
C GLN A 508 -4.00 0.74 42.65
N ALA A 509 -2.71 0.45 42.47
CA ALA A 509 -1.64 1.30 43.02
C ALA A 509 -1.70 2.74 42.46
N LYS A 510 -2.32 2.95 41.29
CA LYS A 510 -2.54 4.27 40.69
C LYS A 510 -3.83 4.95 41.16
N THR A 511 -4.87 4.19 41.49
CA THR A 511 -6.21 4.73 41.84
C THR A 511 -6.46 4.88 43.34
N GLY A 512 -5.68 4.21 44.20
CA GLY A 512 -5.74 4.37 45.66
C GLY A 512 -6.88 3.62 46.36
N ASP A 513 -7.64 2.79 45.62
CA ASP A 513 -8.75 1.99 46.15
C ASP A 513 -8.36 0.54 46.52
N ILE A 514 -9.16 -0.03 47.42
CA ILE A 514 -8.89 -1.24 48.20
C ILE A 514 -8.62 -2.46 47.30
N ALA A 515 -7.53 -3.19 47.61
CA ALA A 515 -6.98 -4.37 46.91
C ALA A 515 -8.02 -5.37 46.36
N PRO A 516 -7.68 -6.13 45.28
CA PRO A 516 -8.56 -7.12 44.70
C PRO A 516 -8.61 -8.27 45.69
N LYS A 517 -9.73 -8.42 46.40
CA LYS A 517 -9.85 -9.52 47.35
C LYS A 517 -9.95 -10.80 46.55
N LYS A 518 -8.91 -11.64 46.64
CA LYS A 518 -9.02 -13.05 46.30
C LYS A 518 -10.26 -13.57 47.01
N ILE A 519 -11.23 -14.05 46.26
CA ILE A 519 -12.47 -14.56 46.83
C ILE A 519 -12.07 -15.87 47.48
N GLU A 520 -12.02 -15.89 48.81
CA GLU A 520 -11.59 -17.04 49.60
C GLU A 520 -12.71 -17.49 50.52
N CYS A 521 -12.77 -18.78 50.77
CA CYS A 521 -13.67 -19.35 51.75
C CYS A 521 -13.33 -18.77 53.12
N ALA A 522 -14.32 -18.14 53.75
CA ALA A 522 -14.17 -17.54 55.08
C ALA A 522 -13.72 -18.57 56.14
N GLU A 523 -14.00 -19.86 55.93
CA GLU A 523 -13.65 -20.94 56.86
C GLU A 523 -12.26 -21.55 56.61
N CYS A 524 -11.87 -21.77 55.34
CA CYS A 524 -10.65 -22.51 55.04
C CYS A 524 -9.60 -21.73 54.23
N GLY A 525 -9.89 -20.49 53.82
CA GLY A 525 -8.99 -19.68 53.00
C GLY A 525 -8.80 -20.18 51.56
N ALA A 526 -9.47 -21.27 51.16
CA ALA A 526 -9.42 -21.78 49.79
C ALA A 526 -10.08 -20.80 48.81
N ALA A 527 -9.50 -20.62 47.63
CA ALA A 527 -10.11 -19.78 46.60
C ALA A 527 -11.51 -20.31 46.21
N LEU A 528 -12.49 -19.40 46.14
CA LEU A 528 -13.85 -19.68 45.70
C LEU A 528 -14.01 -19.30 44.23
N PRO A 529 -14.87 -20.00 43.48
CA PRO A 529 -15.12 -19.71 42.08
C PRO A 529 -15.80 -18.34 41.88
N LYS A 530 -16.65 -17.90 42.82
CA LYS A 530 -17.27 -16.56 42.84
C LYS A 530 -17.78 -16.23 44.25
N ARG A 531 -18.10 -14.96 44.54
CA ARG A 531 -18.81 -14.57 45.78
C ARG A 531 -20.31 -14.87 45.61
N ALA A 532 -20.98 -15.28 46.69
CA ALA A 532 -22.43 -15.45 46.66
C ALA A 532 -23.08 -14.12 46.26
N LEU A 533 -23.91 -14.10 45.22
CA LEU A 533 -24.75 -12.95 44.86
C LEU A 533 -25.93 -12.82 45.86
N PRO A 534 -26.63 -11.67 45.92
CA PRO A 534 -27.83 -11.54 46.75
C PRO A 534 -28.85 -12.63 46.44
N GLY A 535 -29.13 -13.49 47.42
CA GLY A 535 -30.05 -14.63 47.29
C GLY A 535 -29.42 -15.93 46.75
N GLU A 536 -28.14 -15.91 46.38
CA GLU A 536 -27.39 -17.08 45.95
C GLU A 536 -26.67 -17.75 47.14
N THR A 537 -26.50 -19.07 47.04
CA THR A 537 -25.78 -19.88 48.02
C THR A 537 -24.67 -20.64 47.31
N ILE A 538 -23.43 -20.48 47.77
CA ILE A 538 -22.26 -21.12 47.17
C ILE A 538 -21.63 -22.08 48.16
N THR A 539 -21.32 -23.29 47.73
CA THR A 539 -20.61 -24.26 48.56
C THR A 539 -19.12 -24.23 48.21
N CYS A 540 -18.25 -24.14 49.22
CA CYS A 540 -16.82 -24.25 49.03
C CYS A 540 -16.43 -25.70 48.69
N ASP A 541 -15.86 -25.94 47.52
CA ASP A 541 -15.46 -27.28 47.07
C ASP A 541 -14.38 -27.92 47.96
N HIS A 542 -13.60 -27.10 48.68
CA HIS A 542 -12.50 -27.59 49.52
C HIS A 542 -12.95 -28.08 50.90
N CYS A 543 -13.92 -27.40 51.54
CA CYS A 543 -14.35 -27.74 52.90
C CYS A 543 -15.85 -28.03 53.03
N GLY A 544 -16.62 -27.94 51.94
CA GLY A 544 -18.06 -28.16 51.91
C GLY A 544 -18.88 -27.05 52.58
N THR A 545 -18.26 -25.95 53.01
CA THR A 545 -18.96 -24.86 53.70
C THR A 545 -19.88 -24.12 52.74
N THR A 546 -21.15 -24.04 53.11
CA THR A 546 -22.16 -23.24 52.44
C THR A 546 -22.05 -21.78 52.85
N LEU A 547 -21.72 -20.91 51.90
CA LEU A 547 -21.54 -19.48 52.06
C LEU A 547 -22.78 -18.75 51.54
N HIS A 548 -23.42 -17.98 52.41
CA HIS A 548 -24.54 -17.12 52.07
C HIS A 548 -24.06 -15.68 51.87
N TRP A 549 -24.79 -14.91 51.07
CA TRP A 549 -24.55 -13.48 50.90
C TRP A 549 -24.58 -12.75 52.25
N SER A 550 -23.49 -12.04 52.56
CA SER A 550 -23.32 -11.14 53.71
C SER A 550 -22.78 -9.79 53.27
#